data_AF-A0A7X8GP69-F1
#
_entry.id   AF-A0A7X8GP69-F1
#
_cell.length_a   1.000
_cell.length_b   1.000
_cell.length_c   1.000
_cell.angle_alpha   90.00
_cell.angle_beta   90.00
_cell.angle_gamma   90.00
#
_symmetry.space_group_name_H-M   'P 1'
#
loop_
_entity.id
_entity.type
_entity.pdbx_description
1 polymer ?
#
loop_
_entity_poly.entity_id
_entity_poly.type
_entity_poly.pdbx_seq_one_letter_code
_entity_poly.pdbx_strand_id
1 'polypeptide(L)'
;ACLFCITGQLLPWFPLAGLCLGVLFWNFPFPRARTFLGDGGSTLLGFLCATQMTGSVIKGGLDPIFLLPVLVLLGGVPVFDTLMAVARRLFRGRSPFLPDRGHLHHRLLDRSFPIPAIIVMMGAMHIVLLASGIALLKWLSRTPL
;
A
#
# COMPACT_ATOMS: atom_id res chain seq x y z
N ALA A 1 0.75 10.19 -5.40
CA ALA A 1 -0.38 10.21 -6.35
C ALA A 1 -1.69 10.72 -5.71
N CYS A 2 -2.08 10.21 -4.54
CA CYS A 2 -3.36 10.54 -3.89
C CYS A 2 -3.54 12.04 -3.53
N LEU A 3 -2.47 12.70 -3.11
CA LEU A 3 -2.49 14.12 -2.71
C LEU A 3 -2.53 15.06 -3.91
N PHE A 4 -1.93 14.68 -5.05
CA PHE A 4 -2.03 15.47 -6.28
C PHE A 4 -3.48 15.59 -6.74
N CYS A 5 -4.25 14.51 -6.61
CA CYS A 5 -5.65 14.50 -7.00
C CYS A 5 -6.56 15.33 -6.08
N ILE A 6 -6.14 15.65 -4.84
CA ILE A 6 -6.99 16.35 -3.85
C ILE A 6 -6.51 17.78 -3.56
N THR A 7 -5.21 18.04 -3.49
CA THR A 7 -4.66 19.35 -3.08
C THR A 7 -3.76 20.00 -4.13
N GLY A 8 -3.45 19.32 -5.24
CA GLY A 8 -2.54 19.81 -6.27
C GLY A 8 -1.06 19.90 -5.84
N GLN A 9 -0.71 19.49 -4.62
CA GLN A 9 0.66 19.62 -4.08
C GLN A 9 1.43 18.31 -4.18
N LEU A 10 2.40 18.23 -5.08
CA LEU A 10 3.32 17.08 -5.18
C LEU A 10 4.48 17.16 -4.19
N LEU A 11 4.74 18.36 -3.66
CA LEU A 11 5.92 18.69 -2.85
C LEU A 11 6.22 17.72 -1.70
N PRO A 12 5.23 17.29 -0.88
CA PRO A 12 5.52 16.42 0.26
C PRO A 12 5.82 14.96 -0.11
N TRP A 13 5.57 14.53 -1.35
CA TRP A 13 5.87 13.16 -1.80
C TRP A 13 7.31 12.99 -2.28
N PHE A 14 7.98 14.07 -2.72
CA PHE A 14 9.35 13.97 -3.20
C PHE A 14 10.34 13.47 -2.14
N PRO A 15 10.32 13.97 -0.89
CA PRO A 15 11.20 13.45 0.16
C PRO A 15 10.94 11.97 0.44
N LEU A 16 9.67 11.56 0.48
CA LEU A 16 9.27 10.18 0.73
C LEU A 16 9.72 9.26 -0.42
N ALA A 17 9.54 9.70 -1.67
CA ALA A 17 10.02 8.99 -2.85
C ALA A 17 11.54 8.87 -2.85
N GLY A 18 12.26 9.94 -2.49
CA GLY A 18 13.72 9.92 -2.34
C GLY A 18 14.19 8.92 -1.29
N LEU A 19 13.52 8.88 -0.13
CA LEU A 19 13.81 7.92 0.93
C LEU A 19 13.56 6.47 0.47
N CYS A 20 12.43 6.21 -0.18
CA CYS A 20 12.12 4.89 -0.74
C CYS A 20 13.12 4.47 -1.83
N LEU A 21 13.52 5.37 -2.72
CA LEU A 21 14.51 5.10 -3.77
C LEU A 21 15.90 4.80 -3.17
N GLY A 22 16.30 5.56 -2.15
CA GLY A 22 17.54 5.33 -1.41
C GLY A 22 17.56 3.95 -0.76
N VAL A 23 16.49 3.58 -0.05
CA VAL A 23 16.36 2.24 0.54
C VAL A 23 16.35 1.17 -0.54
N LEU A 24 15.60 1.36 -1.62
CA LEU A 24 15.46 0.41 -2.71
C LEU A 24 16.82 0.11 -3.36
N PHE A 25 17.66 1.13 -3.58
CA PHE A 25 18.99 0.95 -4.17
C PHE A 25 19.86 -0.05 -3.38
N TRP A 26 19.80 -0.03 -2.05
CA TRP A 26 20.57 -0.94 -1.19
C TRP A 26 19.83 -2.24 -0.85
N ASN A 27 18.49 -2.24 -0.94
CA ASN A 27 17.65 -3.39 -0.62
C ASN A 27 17.34 -4.28 -1.83
N PHE A 28 17.57 -3.80 -3.06
CA PHE A 28 17.24 -4.55 -4.27
C PHE A 28 18.00 -5.89 -4.32
N PRO A 29 17.34 -7.00 -4.73
CA PRO A 29 17.94 -8.33 -4.64
C PRO A 29 19.05 -8.62 -5.66
N PHE A 30 19.47 -7.68 -6.50
CA PHE A 30 20.54 -7.87 -7.49
C PHE A 30 21.84 -7.18 -7.05
N PRO A 31 22.95 -7.88 -6.76
CA PRO A 31 23.15 -9.35 -6.67
C PRO A 31 22.77 -9.97 -5.32
N ARG A 32 22.59 -9.16 -4.27
CA ARG A 32 22.06 -9.54 -2.95
C ARG A 32 21.60 -8.28 -2.23
N ALA A 33 20.49 -8.36 -1.50
CA ALA A 33 20.06 -7.27 -0.63
C ALA A 33 21.16 -6.99 0.41
N ARG A 34 21.66 -5.75 0.44
CA ARG A 34 22.77 -5.32 1.33
C ARG A 34 22.25 -4.85 2.68
N THR A 35 21.02 -4.36 2.70
CA THR A 35 20.34 -3.87 3.90
C THR A 35 18.92 -4.43 3.94
N PHE A 36 18.37 -4.55 5.14
CA PHE A 36 16.96 -4.83 5.37
C PHE A 36 16.31 -3.57 5.95
N LEU A 37 15.10 -3.25 5.47
CA LEU A 37 14.33 -2.12 5.98
C LEU A 37 13.95 -2.30 7.46
N GLY A 38 13.70 -3.55 7.87
CA GLY A 38 13.32 -3.92 9.22
C GLY A 38 11.94 -3.38 9.65
N ASP A 39 11.56 -3.68 10.89
CA ASP A 39 10.29 -3.24 11.47
C ASP A 39 10.27 -1.73 11.71
N GLY A 40 11.38 -1.15 12.18
CA GLY A 40 11.48 0.30 12.42
C GLY A 40 11.29 1.12 11.14
N GLY A 41 11.91 0.72 10.03
CA GLY A 41 11.79 1.43 8.75
C GLY A 41 10.42 1.25 8.10
N SER A 42 9.86 0.04 8.14
CA SER A 42 8.55 -0.25 7.54
C SER A 42 7.39 0.42 8.28
N THR A 43 7.43 0.43 9.63
CA THR A 43 6.42 1.13 10.45
C THR A 43 6.50 2.64 10.28
N LEU A 44 7.70 3.23 10.24
CA LEU A 44 7.89 4.66 9.96
C LEU A 44 7.35 5.04 8.57
N LEU A 45 7.69 4.26 7.53
CA LEU A 45 7.16 4.49 6.18
C LEU A 45 5.63 4.40 6.14
N GLY A 46 5.05 3.41 6.81
CA GLY A 46 3.60 3.28 6.96
C GLY A 46 2.98 4.50 7.63
N PHE A 47 3.57 4.99 8.72
CA PHE A 47 3.11 6.18 9.45
C PHE A 47 3.18 7.44 8.58
N LEU A 48 4.29 7.67 7.87
CA LEU A 48 4.45 8.83 6.99
C LEU A 48 3.45 8.78 5.82
N CYS A 49 3.24 7.61 5.20
CA CYS A 49 2.21 7.45 4.19
C CYS A 49 0.81 7.72 4.74
N ALA A 50 0.47 7.14 5.89
CA ALA A 50 -0.86 7.27 6.49
C ALA A 50 -1.19 8.73 6.87
N THR A 51 -0.25 9.43 7.52
CA THR A 51 -0.41 10.84 7.89
C THR A 51 -0.60 11.72 6.65
N GLN A 52 0.18 11.48 5.59
CA GLN A 52 0.07 12.23 4.34
C GLN A 52 -1.27 11.96 3.63
N MET A 53 -1.75 10.71 3.64
CA MET A 53 -3.05 10.34 3.07
C MET A 53 -4.20 11.00 3.85
N THR A 54 -4.22 10.87 5.18
CA THR A 54 -5.25 11.47 6.05
C THR A 54 -5.30 12.99 5.93
N GLY A 55 -4.14 13.66 5.87
CA GLY A 55 -4.08 15.12 5.68
C GLY A 55 -4.64 15.59 4.33
N SER A 56 -4.57 14.75 3.29
CA SER A 56 -5.18 15.04 1.98
C SER A 56 -6.69 14.96 2.04
N VAL A 57 -7.17 13.91 2.69
CA VAL A 57 -8.57 13.55 2.83
C VAL A 57 -9.36 14.62 3.57
N ILE A 58 -8.83 15.09 4.71
CA ILE A 58 -9.48 16.12 5.54
C ILE A 58 -9.71 17.40 4.73
N LYS A 59 -8.82 17.73 3.79
CA LYS A 59 -8.95 18.92 2.93
C LYS A 59 -9.97 18.74 1.79
N GLY A 60 -10.27 17.49 1.42
CA GLY A 60 -11.10 17.16 0.25
C GLY A 60 -12.61 17.20 0.51
N GLY A 61 -13.06 17.34 1.76
CA GLY A 61 -14.48 17.49 2.11
C GLY A 61 -15.39 16.29 1.83
N LEU A 62 -14.84 15.15 1.39
CA LEU A 62 -15.60 13.91 1.17
C LEU A 62 -15.97 13.25 2.51
N ASP A 63 -17.17 12.68 2.58
CA ASP A 63 -17.62 11.91 3.74
C ASP A 63 -16.66 10.72 4.00
N PRO A 64 -16.20 10.54 5.26
CA PRO A 64 -15.33 9.43 5.65
C PRO A 64 -15.79 8.04 5.16
N ILE A 65 -17.10 7.80 5.06
CA ILE A 65 -17.65 6.50 4.67
C ILE A 65 -17.29 6.15 3.22
N PHE A 66 -17.43 7.10 2.29
CA PHE A 66 -17.08 6.88 0.88
C PHE A 66 -15.58 6.79 0.64
N LEU A 67 -14.80 7.24 1.61
CA LEU A 67 -13.38 7.40 1.48
C LEU A 67 -12.58 6.21 2.02
N LEU A 68 -13.18 5.42 2.90
CA LEU A 68 -12.62 4.14 3.35
C LEU A 68 -12.21 3.19 2.20
N PRO A 69 -13.07 2.86 1.21
CA PRO A 69 -12.68 1.99 0.10
C PRO A 69 -11.57 2.60 -0.76
N VAL A 70 -11.56 3.93 -0.91
CA VAL A 70 -10.50 4.66 -1.61
C VAL A 70 -9.15 4.49 -0.89
N LEU A 71 -9.12 4.64 0.43
CA LEU A 71 -7.91 4.47 1.24
C LEU A 71 -7.38 3.03 1.19
N VAL A 72 -8.27 2.03 1.19
CA VAL A 72 -7.88 0.62 1.06
C VAL A 72 -7.20 0.36 -0.28
N LEU A 73 -7.76 0.87 -1.38
CA LEU A 73 -7.18 0.71 -2.72
C LEU A 73 -5.86 1.48 -2.86
N LEU A 74 -5.78 2.69 -2.31
CA LEU A 74 -4.59 3.52 -2.37
C LEU A 74 -3.47 3.05 -1.43
N GLY A 75 -3.81 2.31 -0.38
CA GLY A 75 -2.84 1.58 0.44
C GLY A 75 -2.20 0.41 -0.30
N GLY A 76 -2.77 0.01 -1.44
CA GLY A 76 -2.23 -0.98 -2.36
C GLY A 76 -2.09 -2.37 -1.74
N VAL A 77 -1.11 -3.13 -2.23
CA VAL A 77 -0.89 -4.53 -1.83
C VAL A 77 -0.71 -4.73 -0.31
N PRO A 78 0.07 -3.93 0.44
CA PRO A 78 0.24 -4.15 1.89
C PRO A 78 -1.07 -4.07 2.69
N VAL A 79 -1.90 -3.07 2.41
CA VAL A 79 -3.20 -2.90 3.08
C VAL A 79 -4.17 -3.99 2.64
N PHE A 80 -4.20 -4.30 1.34
CA PHE A 80 -5.08 -5.34 0.83
C PHE A 80 -4.74 -6.73 1.38
N ASP A 81 -3.45 -7.11 1.42
CA ASP A 81 -3.01 -8.42 1.89
C ASP A 81 -3.23 -8.59 3.40
N THR A 82 -3.02 -7.54 4.19
CA THR A 82 -3.32 -7.55 5.64
C THR A 82 -4.81 -7.66 5.92
N LEU A 83 -5.66 -6.91 5.20
CA LEU A 83 -7.12 -7.04 5.30
C LEU A 83 -7.59 -8.44 4.92
N MET A 84 -7.05 -9.01 3.84
CA MET A 84 -7.36 -10.39 3.44
C MET A 84 -6.87 -11.40 4.49
N ALA A 85 -5.72 -11.18 5.13
CA ALA A 85 -5.25 -12.02 6.22
C ALA A 85 -6.19 -11.96 7.43
N VAL A 86 -6.62 -10.77 7.83
CA VAL A 86 -7.61 -10.58 8.91
C VAL A 86 -8.93 -11.26 8.56
N ALA A 87 -9.47 -11.02 7.37
CA ALA A 87 -10.72 -11.62 6.90
C ALA A 87 -10.64 -13.16 6.92
N ARG A 88 -9.57 -13.76 6.37
CA ARG A 88 -9.36 -15.22 6.39
C ARG A 88 -9.31 -15.80 7.80
N ARG A 89 -8.74 -15.08 8.77
CA ARG A 89 -8.68 -15.51 10.18
C ARG A 89 -10.07 -15.49 10.81
N LEU A 90 -10.81 -14.40 10.61
CA LEU A 90 -12.17 -14.23 11.12
C LEU A 90 -13.12 -15.31 10.56
N PHE A 91 -13.08 -15.58 9.25
CA PHE A 91 -13.90 -16.63 8.63
C PHE A 91 -13.57 -18.04 9.15
N ARG A 92 -12.38 -18.26 9.71
CA ARG A 92 -11.97 -19.53 10.33
C ARG A 92 -12.19 -19.55 11.85
N GLY A 93 -12.87 -18.55 12.40
CA GLY A 93 -13.08 -18.41 13.85
C GLY A 93 -11.79 -18.22 14.66
N ARG A 94 -10.70 -17.80 14.02
CA ARG A 94 -9.41 -17.59 14.67
C ARG A 94 -9.22 -16.12 15.03
N SER A 95 -8.49 -15.85 16.11
CA SER A 95 -8.13 -14.50 16.50
C SER A 95 -7.36 -13.78 15.36
N PRO A 96 -7.69 -12.51 15.09
CA PRO A 96 -7.03 -11.72 14.04
C PRO A 96 -5.55 -11.44 14.35
N PHE A 97 -5.07 -11.66 15.58
CA PHE A 97 -3.68 -11.40 15.98
C PHE A 97 -2.75 -12.62 15.87
N LEU A 98 -3.26 -13.78 15.49
CA LEU A 98 -2.44 -14.98 15.29
C LEU A 98 -1.54 -14.83 14.05
N PRO A 99 -0.27 -15.29 14.07
CA PRO A 99 0.60 -15.26 12.89
C PRO A 99 0.01 -16.10 11.73
N ASP A 100 0.13 -15.59 10.49
CA ASP A 100 -0.32 -16.26 9.26
C ASP A 100 0.78 -16.20 8.19
N ARG A 101 1.08 -17.34 7.56
CA ARG A 101 1.94 -17.43 6.37
C ARG A 101 1.17 -17.26 5.05
N GLY A 102 -0.13 -16.99 5.12
CA GLY A 102 -1.00 -16.85 3.94
C GLY A 102 -0.83 -15.58 3.10
N HIS A 103 0.16 -14.73 3.37
CA HIS A 103 0.44 -13.50 2.62
C HIS A 103 0.84 -13.81 1.17
N LEU A 104 0.51 -12.91 0.25
CA LEU A 104 0.66 -13.15 -1.19
C LEU A 104 2.09 -13.54 -1.59
N HIS A 105 3.10 -12.87 -1.03
CA HIS A 105 4.49 -13.14 -1.35
C HIS A 105 4.93 -14.55 -0.90
N HIS A 106 4.49 -15.01 0.27
CA HIS A 106 4.74 -16.38 0.73
C HIS A 106 4.07 -17.40 -0.17
N ARG A 107 2.82 -17.18 -0.58
CA ARG A 107 2.13 -18.09 -1.51
C ARG A 107 2.81 -18.19 -2.87
N LEU A 108 3.42 -17.11 -3.35
CA LEU A 108 4.17 -17.12 -4.61
C LEU A 108 5.52 -17.84 -4.44
N LEU A 109 6.20 -17.65 -3.31
CA LEU A 109 7.42 -18.38 -2.97
C LEU A 109 7.15 -19.90 -2.84
N ASP A 110 6.05 -20.28 -2.18
CA ASP A 110 5.65 -21.68 -1.99
C ASP A 110 5.31 -22.36 -3.33
N ARG A 111 4.97 -21.57 -4.36
CA ARG A 111 4.78 -22.03 -5.75
C ARG A 111 6.06 -22.00 -6.59
N SER A 112 7.22 -21.78 -5.97
CA SER A 112 8.53 -21.78 -6.61
C SER A 112 8.72 -20.68 -7.68
N PHE A 113 7.99 -19.56 -7.58
CA PHE A 113 8.27 -18.41 -8.44
C PHE A 113 9.61 -17.77 -8.09
N PRO A 114 10.42 -17.34 -9.08
CA PRO A 114 11.66 -16.63 -8.82
C PRO A 114 11.38 -15.24 -8.23
N ILE A 115 12.21 -14.80 -7.28
CA ILE A 115 12.04 -13.52 -6.55
C ILE A 115 11.80 -12.32 -7.49
N PRO A 116 12.54 -12.15 -8.61
CA PRO A 116 12.27 -11.04 -9.54
C PRO A 116 10.86 -11.07 -10.13
N ALA A 117 10.31 -12.25 -10.44
CA ALA A 117 8.95 -12.38 -10.94
C ALA A 117 7.93 -11.99 -9.87
N ILE A 118 8.16 -12.38 -8.61
CA ILE A 118 7.30 -11.99 -7.47
C ILE A 118 7.28 -10.47 -7.31
N ILE A 119 8.44 -9.80 -7.39
CA ILE A 119 8.54 -8.34 -7.31
C ILE A 119 7.74 -7.67 -8.42
N VAL A 120 7.89 -8.14 -9.67
CA VAL A 120 7.16 -7.59 -10.83
C VAL A 120 5.66 -7.80 -10.67
N MET A 121 5.22 -9.01 -10.29
CA MET A 121 3.80 -9.32 -10.09
C MET A 121 3.18 -8.48 -8.98
N MET A 122 3.85 -8.39 -7.83
CA MET A 122 3.38 -7.57 -6.71
C MET A 122 3.36 -6.07 -7.07
N GLY A 123 4.37 -5.59 -7.80
CA GLY A 123 4.42 -4.23 -8.32
C GLY A 123 3.27 -3.94 -9.29
N ALA A 124 2.98 -4.85 -10.22
CA ALA A 124 1.86 -4.73 -11.14
C ALA A 124 0.51 -4.70 -10.42
N MET A 125 0.29 -5.61 -9.45
CA MET A 125 -0.90 -5.61 -8.61
C MET A 125 -1.04 -4.29 -7.83
N HIS A 126 0.06 -3.77 -7.28
CA HIS A 126 0.07 -2.50 -6.57
C HIS A 126 -0.34 -1.34 -7.47
N ILE A 127 0.19 -1.26 -8.69
CA ILE A 127 -0.17 -0.23 -9.68
C ILE A 127 -1.67 -0.31 -10.03
N VAL A 128 -2.21 -1.52 -10.24
CA VAL A 128 -3.63 -1.73 -10.55
C VAL A 128 -4.52 -1.24 -9.40
N LEU A 129 -4.19 -1.58 -8.15
CA LEU A 129 -4.92 -1.12 -6.97
C LEU A 129 -4.88 0.42 -6.86
N LEU A 130 -3.71 1.04 -7.01
CA LEU A 130 -3.58 2.49 -7.00
C LEU A 130 -4.42 3.15 -8.10
N ALA A 131 -4.36 2.63 -9.33
CA ALA A 131 -5.12 3.15 -10.47
C ALA A 131 -6.63 3.07 -10.22
N SER A 132 -7.10 1.94 -9.66
CA SER A 132 -8.51 1.76 -9.30
C SER A 132 -8.96 2.72 -8.19
N GLY A 133 -8.12 2.95 -7.17
CA GLY A 133 -8.42 3.91 -6.10
C GLY A 133 -8.50 5.35 -6.60
N ILE A 134 -7.61 5.75 -7.51
CA ILE A 134 -7.65 7.08 -8.15
C ILE A 134 -8.90 7.23 -9.02
N ALA A 135 -9.25 6.19 -9.79
CA ALA A 135 -10.46 6.20 -10.61
C ALA A 135 -11.73 6.33 -9.75
N LEU A 136 -11.81 5.58 -8.64
CA LEU A 136 -12.91 5.66 -7.68
C LEU A 136 -13.00 7.04 -7.04
N LEU A 137 -11.87 7.60 -6.60
CA LEU A 137 -11.82 8.95 -6.01
C LEU A 137 -12.31 10.01 -7.01
N LYS A 138 -11.85 9.96 -8.26
CA LYS A 138 -12.30 10.88 -9.31
C LYS A 138 -13.78 10.73 -9.64
N TRP A 139 -14.31 9.51 -9.55
CA TRP A 139 -15.73 9.25 -9.74
C TRP A 139 -16.55 9.87 -8.60
N LEU A 140 -16.17 9.59 -7.34
CA LEU A 140 -16.81 10.15 -6.15
C LEU A 140 -16.76 11.67 -6.11
N SER A 141 -15.67 12.29 -6.55
CA SER A 141 -15.56 13.75 -6.59
C SER A 141 -16.44 14.42 -7.67
N ARG A 142 -16.92 13.66 -8.65
CA ARG A 142 -17.79 14.16 -9.73
C ARG A 142 -19.26 13.96 -9.43
N THR A 143 -19.60 12.97 -8.62
CA THR A 143 -20.97 12.71 -8.20
C THR A 143 -21.32 13.66 -7.05
N PRO A 144 -22.32 14.55 -7.20
CA PRO A 144 -22.87 15.26 -6.06
C PRO A 144 -23.63 14.23 -5.20
N LEU A 145 -22.99 13.78 -4.13
CA LEU A 145 -23.62 13.00 -3.06
C LEU A 145 -24.08 13.97 -1.97
#